data_AF-A0A7W0ZFD6-F1
#
_entry.id   AF-A0A7W0ZFD6-F1
#
_cell.length_a   1.000
_cell.length_b   1.000
_cell.length_c   1.000
_cell.angle_alpha   90.00
_cell.angle_beta   90.00
_cell.angle_gamma   90.00
#
_symmetry.space_group_name_H-M   'P 1'
#
loop_
_entity.id
_entity.type
_entity.pdbx_description
1 polymer ?
#
loop_
_entity_poly.entity_id
_entity_poly.type
_entity_poly.pdbx_seq_one_letter_code
_entity_poly.pdbx_strand_id
1 'polypeptide(L)'
;MINPLVAAKRSRVAKERLFASPDGDYSVLEKANPAAILKWAADTIESLAVATSFQSSGLVILHLMRSIAPDTPVLFLDTGFHFTET
;
A
#
# COMPACT_ATOMS: atom_id res chain seq x y z
N MET A 1 -0.08 18.69 -14.45
CA MET A 1 -1.35 18.33 -15.12
C MET A 1 -1.61 16.87 -14.76
N ILE A 2 -2.48 16.61 -13.77
CA ILE A 2 -2.64 15.27 -13.18
C ILE A 2 -3.54 14.44 -14.10
N ASN A 3 -3.08 13.24 -14.49
CA ASN A 3 -3.72 12.37 -15.46
C ASN A 3 -5.12 11.92 -14.99
N PRO A 4 -6.22 12.20 -15.74
CA PRO A 4 -7.59 11.91 -15.30
C PRO A 4 -8.00 10.43 -15.41
N LEU A 5 -7.09 9.51 -15.72
CA LEU A 5 -7.41 8.09 -15.98
C LEU A 5 -7.43 7.17 -14.74
N VAL A 6 -7.19 7.69 -13.53
CA VAL A 6 -7.35 6.92 -12.26
C VAL A 6 -8.70 7.24 -11.59
N ALA A 7 -9.75 7.38 -12.39
CA ALA A 7 -11.09 7.70 -11.89
C ALA A 7 -12.14 6.81 -12.57
N ALA A 8 -12.14 5.51 -12.29
CA ALA A 8 -13.33 4.70 -12.49
C ALA A 8 -13.36 3.42 -11.63
N LYS A 9 -14.36 3.39 -10.73
CA LYS A 9 -15.12 2.23 -10.24
C LYS A 9 -14.55 1.39 -9.08
N ARG A 10 -14.70 1.92 -7.85
CA ARG A 10 -14.97 1.07 -6.67
C ARG A 10 -16.16 1.62 -5.89
N SER A 11 -17.36 1.21 -6.31
CA SER A 11 -18.56 1.26 -5.48
C SER A 11 -18.49 0.05 -4.55
N ARG A 12 -18.09 0.27 -3.30
CA ARG A 12 -18.39 -0.63 -2.20
C ARG A 12 -18.82 0.25 -1.02
N VAL A 13 -19.96 -0.11 -0.47
CA VAL A 13 -20.62 0.57 0.64
C VAL A 13 -19.62 0.81 1.76
N ALA A 14 -19.41 2.09 2.11
CA ALA A 14 -18.58 2.51 3.23
C ALA A 14 -19.08 1.83 4.51
N LYS A 15 -18.39 0.76 4.92
CA LYS A 15 -18.59 0.17 6.24
C LYS A 15 -17.51 0.75 7.12
N GLU A 16 -17.92 1.66 8.00
CA GLU A 16 -17.14 2.27 9.07
C GLU A 16 -16.08 1.33 9.66
N ARG A 17 -14.86 1.42 9.12
CA ARG A 17 -13.59 1.15 9.79
C ARG A 17 -12.57 2.15 9.28
N LEU A 18 -12.74 3.39 9.71
CA LEU A 18 -11.71 4.41 9.61
C LEU A 18 -10.54 3.94 10.47
N PHE A 19 -9.47 3.48 9.82
CA PHE A 19 -8.25 2.94 10.41
C PHE A 19 -8.48 1.79 11.42
N ALA A 20 -8.38 0.55 10.94
CA ALA A 20 -8.14 -0.57 11.85
C ALA A 20 -6.75 -0.38 12.47
N SER A 21 -6.70 0.11 13.70
CA SER A 21 -5.47 0.02 14.50
C SER A 21 -5.13 -1.48 14.64
N PRO A 22 -3.88 -1.92 14.42
CA PRO A 22 -3.47 -3.32 14.57
C PRO A 22 -3.55 -3.86 16.01
N ASP A 23 -4.25 -3.20 16.94
CA ASP A 23 -4.19 -3.41 18.39
C ASP A 23 -4.39 -4.86 18.82
N GLY A 24 -5.19 -5.64 18.08
CA GLY A 24 -5.39 -7.08 18.34
C GLY A 24 -4.30 -8.01 17.78
N ASP A 25 -3.55 -7.56 16.77
CA ASP A 25 -2.72 -8.42 15.92
C ASP A 25 -1.21 -8.14 16.06
N TYR A 26 -0.79 -7.08 16.75
CA TYR A 26 0.63 -6.68 16.84
C TYR A 26 1.57 -7.81 17.24
N SER A 27 1.23 -8.60 18.27
CA SER A 27 2.08 -9.70 18.76
C SER A 27 2.24 -10.85 17.74
N VAL A 28 1.27 -11.01 16.84
CA VAL A 28 1.31 -11.97 15.74
C VAL A 28 2.13 -11.40 14.58
N LEU A 29 1.86 -10.15 14.21
CA LEU A 29 2.54 -9.47 13.11
C LEU A 29 4.03 -9.22 13.38
N GLU A 30 4.42 -8.97 14.63
CA GLU A 30 5.83 -8.82 15.03
C GLU A 30 6.69 -10.04 14.66
N LYS A 31 6.10 -11.24 14.67
CA LYS A 31 6.78 -12.50 14.36
C LYS A 31 6.54 -12.97 12.93
N ALA A 32 5.68 -12.27 12.19
CA ALA A 32 5.30 -12.63 10.84
C ALA A 32 6.39 -12.24 9.84
N ASN A 33 6.50 -13.00 8.75
CA ASN A 33 7.35 -12.58 7.63
C ASN A 33 6.71 -11.41 6.86
N PRO A 34 7.49 -10.64 6.08
CA PRO A 34 6.97 -9.47 5.36
C PRO A 34 5.78 -9.75 4.44
N ALA A 35 5.75 -10.89 3.75
CA ALA A 35 4.65 -11.23 2.86
C ALA A 35 3.34 -11.47 3.63
N ALA A 36 3.41 -12.08 4.82
CA ALA A 36 2.26 -12.29 5.68
C ALA A 36 1.70 -10.96 6.22
N ILE A 37 2.58 -10.02 6.60
CA ILE A 37 2.17 -8.67 7.04
C ILE A 37 1.47 -7.92 5.90
N LEU A 38 2.03 -7.97 4.68
CA LEU A 38 1.45 -7.32 3.51
C LEU A 38 0.11 -7.95 3.10
N LYS A 39 -0.03 -9.27 3.22
CA LYS A 39 -1.30 -9.96 2.99
C LYS A 39 -2.36 -9.54 4.01
N TRP A 40 -2.00 -9.48 5.30
CA TRP A 40 -2.88 -8.97 6.34
C TRP A 40 -3.33 -7.54 6.03
N ALA A 41 -2.42 -6.66 5.62
CA ALA A 41 -2.76 -5.29 5.25
C ALA A 41 -3.75 -5.23 4.07
N ALA A 42 -3.52 -6.04 3.04
CA ALA A 42 -4.40 -6.12 1.86
C ALA A 42 -5.81 -6.65 2.19
N ASP A 43 -5.92 -7.55 3.16
CA ASP A 43 -7.21 -8.11 3.58
C ASP A 43 -7.98 -7.19 4.53
N THR A 44 -7.27 -6.36 5.30
CA THR A 44 -7.83 -5.63 6.44
C THR A 44 -8.07 -4.15 6.13
N ILE A 45 -7.31 -3.55 5.20
CA ILE A 45 -7.37 -2.13 4.87
C ILE A 45 -8.13 -1.93 3.56
N GLU A 46 -9.34 -1.39 3.63
CA GLU A 46 -10.24 -1.22 2.47
C GLU A 46 -9.63 -0.35 1.35
N SER A 47 -8.97 0.75 1.73
CA SER A 47 -8.33 1.70 0.81
C SER A 47 -6.81 1.67 0.95
N LEU A 48 -6.22 0.47 0.90
CA LEU A 48 -4.77 0.29 0.98
C LEU A 48 -4.07 0.97 -0.19
N ALA A 49 -2.98 1.69 0.10
CA ALA A 49 -2.02 2.19 -0.87
C ALA A 49 -0.59 1.97 -0.34
N VAL A 50 0.37 1.81 -1.25
CA VAL A 50 1.80 1.75 -0.92
C VAL A 50 2.43 3.10 -1.24
N ALA A 51 2.86 3.82 -0.21
CA ALA A 51 3.70 4.99 -0.39
C ALA A 51 5.17 4.54 -0.54
N THR A 52 5.87 5.04 -1.54
CA THR A 52 7.27 4.69 -1.79
C THR A 52 8.05 5.85 -2.38
N SER A 53 9.34 5.90 -2.07
CA SER A 53 10.36 6.76 -2.70
C SER A 53 11.16 6.01 -3.78
N PHE A 54 10.76 4.78 -4.12
CA PHE A 54 11.47 3.87 -5.03
C PHE A 54 12.90 3.48 -4.59
N GLN A 55 13.20 3.60 -3.30
CA GLN A 55 14.39 3.00 -2.70
C GLN A 55 14.31 1.46 -2.70
N SER A 56 15.45 0.80 -2.46
CA SER A 56 15.59 -0.67 -2.55
C SER A 56 14.53 -1.44 -1.74
N SER A 57 14.26 -1.03 -0.49
CA SER A 57 13.23 -1.66 0.35
C SER A 57 11.81 -1.48 -0.23
N GLY A 58 11.54 -0.30 -0.81
CA GLY A 58 10.30 -0.02 -1.51
C GLY A 58 10.10 -0.96 -2.70
N LEU A 59 11.15 -1.22 -3.49
CA LEU A 59 11.08 -2.14 -4.62
C LEU A 59 10.78 -3.58 -4.17
N VAL A 60 11.34 -4.03 -3.05
CA VAL A 60 11.01 -5.35 -2.47
C VAL A 60 9.54 -5.42 -2.07
N ILE A 61 9.01 -4.38 -1.43
CA ILE A 61 7.58 -4.31 -1.07
C ILE A 61 6.71 -4.35 -2.33
N LEU A 62 7.04 -3.56 -3.36
CA LEU A 62 6.30 -3.56 -4.63
C LEU A 62 6.34 -4.93 -5.32
N HIS A 63 7.49 -5.60 -5.29
CA HIS A 63 7.64 -6.95 -5.81
C HIS A 63 6.71 -7.96 -5.11
N LEU A 64 6.64 -7.92 -3.78
CA LEU A 64 5.74 -8.77 -3.00
C LEU A 64 4.27 -8.42 -3.25
N MET A 65 3.95 -7.12 -3.26
CA MET A 65 2.59 -6.62 -3.50
C MET A 65 2.05 -6.99 -4.87
N ARG A 66 2.90 -7.06 -5.91
CA ARG A 66 2.52 -7.57 -7.23
C ARG A 66 1.90 -8.98 -7.17
N SER A 67 2.33 -9.82 -6.24
CA SER A 67 1.79 -11.18 -6.07
C SER A 67 0.58 -11.22 -5.14
N ILE A 68 0.48 -10.29 -4.18
CA ILE A 68 -0.55 -10.27 -3.13
C ILE A 68 -1.79 -9.50 -3.56
N ALA A 69 -1.61 -8.28 -4.06
CA ALA A 69 -2.67 -7.36 -4.45
C ALA A 69 -2.14 -6.45 -5.59
N PRO A 70 -2.12 -6.93 -6.85
CA PRO A 70 -1.50 -6.23 -7.97
C PRO A 70 -2.14 -4.88 -8.31
N ASP A 71 -3.40 -4.68 -7.91
CA ASP A 71 -4.15 -3.43 -8.13
C ASP A 71 -3.98 -2.41 -7.00
N THR A 72 -3.07 -2.64 -6.03
CA THR A 72 -2.81 -1.68 -4.95
C THR A 72 -2.19 -0.40 -5.53
N PRO A 73 -2.80 0.77 -5.30
CA PRO A 73 -2.23 2.04 -5.71
C PRO A 73 -0.84 2.26 -5.13
N VAL A 74 0.09 2.72 -5.97
CA VAL A 74 1.43 3.15 -5.57
C VAL A 74 1.47 4.67 -5.58
N LEU A 75 1.82 5.26 -4.44
CA LEU A 75 1.92 6.69 -4.26
C LEU A 75 3.39 7.09 -4.15
N PHE A 76 3.80 8.03 -4.99
CA PHE A 76 5.10 8.67 -4.94
C PHE A 76 4.92 10.14 -4.58
N LEU A 77 5.68 10.61 -3.59
CA LEU A 77 5.67 12.01 -3.20
C LEU A 77 6.72 12.77 -4.00
N ASP A 78 6.28 13.57 -4.98
CA ASP A 78 7.17 14.47 -5.70
C ASP A 78 7.45 15.74 -4.88
N THR A 79 8.70 15.92 -4.46
CA THR A 79 9.16 17.04 -3.64
C THR A 79 9.70 18.19 -4.49
N GLY A 80 9.95 17.94 -5.79
CA GLY A 80 10.63 18.87 -6.68
C GLY A 80 12.17 18.88 -6.59
N PHE A 81 12.78 18.05 -5.74
CA PHE A 81 14.24 17.99 -5.53
C PHE A 81 14.82 16.57 -5.69
N HIS A 82 14.19 15.74 -6.52
CA HIS A 82 14.66 14.39 -6.77
C HIS A 82 15.94 14.36 -7.61
N PHE A 83 16.78 13.36 -7.35
CA PHE A 83 17.91 13.05 -8.22
C PHE A 83 17.41 12.70 -9.61
N THR A 84 18.18 13.01 -10.66
CA THR A 84 17.78 12.70 -12.05
C THR A 84 17.62 11.20 -12.29
N GLU A 85 18.30 10.39 -11.47
CA GLU A 85 18.26 8.94 -11.48
C GLU A 85 16.97 8.36 -10.88
N THR A 86 16.07 9.19 -10.33
CA THR A 86 14.78 8.80 -9.73
C THR A 86 13.62 9.18 -10.63
#